data_AF-A0A9X2FBK8-F1
#
_entry.id   AF-A0A9X2FBK8-F1
#
_cell.length_a   1.000
_cell.length_b   1.000
_cell.length_c   1.000
_cell.angle_alpha   90.00
_cell.angle_beta   90.00
_cell.angle_gamma   90.00
#
_symmetry.space_group_name_H-M   'P 1'
#
loop_
_entity.id
_entity.type
_entity.pdbx_description
1 polymer ?
#
loop_
_entity_poly.entity_id
_entity_poly.type
_entity_poly.pdbx_seq_one_letter_code
_entity_poly.pdbx_strand_id
1 'polypeptide(L)'
;MQSEQPRGLVWWLRSHPRVWATVIPLVTLVLAALATSQFVPPTLPRNLRNAFEAADHQANSRHLYAAESVAVKADLRRLAAAAQEKSIDYQQCEAAIRQVRIVMMEVAISRGLAQSYFTTSSISDEEKVAGGNVLRRYARAVCEEKVDEETTLEIDRRVTRLDGEGNRHFRETFPDEELRDLLAAMDAVAEEAGIPETVAPIDVKQRVRQIVDQTLANPVD
;
A
#
# COMPACT_ATOMS: atom_id res chain seq x y z
N MET A 1 -2.16 18.48 -30.61
CA MET A 1 -2.67 17.55 -29.59
C MET A 1 -1.64 16.44 -29.43
N GLN A 2 -0.80 16.50 -28.40
CA GLN A 2 0.11 15.40 -28.08
C GLN A 2 -0.70 14.39 -27.25
N SER A 3 -0.77 13.15 -27.71
CA SER A 3 -1.35 12.04 -26.97
C SER A 3 -0.50 11.80 -25.72
N GLU A 4 -1.02 12.14 -24.54
CA GLU A 4 -0.40 11.73 -23.28
C GLU A 4 -0.42 10.19 -23.22
N GLN A 5 0.75 9.58 -23.11
CA GLN A 5 0.84 8.14 -22.84
C GLN A 5 0.22 7.83 -21.47
N PRO A 6 -0.43 6.66 -21.31
CA PRO A 6 -1.04 6.27 -20.04
C PRO A 6 -0.01 6.28 -18.92
N ARG A 7 -0.31 7.03 -17.85
CA ARG A 7 0.61 7.26 -16.75
C ARG A 7 0.25 6.33 -15.60
N GLY A 8 0.51 5.04 -15.78
CA GLY A 8 0.16 3.99 -14.82
C GLY A 8 0.70 4.21 -13.39
N LEU A 9 0.28 3.34 -12.47
CA LEU A 9 0.52 3.32 -11.00
C LEU A 9 1.83 3.96 -10.48
N VAL A 10 2.95 3.81 -11.20
CA VAL A 10 4.25 4.42 -10.87
C VAL A 10 4.20 5.95 -10.90
N TRP A 11 3.45 6.55 -11.83
CA TRP A 11 3.22 7.98 -11.89
C TRP A 11 2.27 8.46 -10.78
N TRP A 12 1.16 7.74 -10.53
CA TRP A 12 0.27 8.03 -9.40
C TRP A 12 1.05 8.03 -8.08
N LEU A 13 1.90 7.02 -7.85
CA LEU A 13 2.78 7.01 -6.69
C LEU A 13 3.68 8.26 -6.68
N ARG A 14 4.39 8.57 -7.77
CA ARG A 14 5.35 9.70 -7.86
C ARG A 14 4.74 11.08 -7.60
N SER A 15 3.44 11.25 -7.82
CA SER A 15 2.71 12.52 -7.61
C SER A 15 2.21 12.75 -6.18
N HIS A 16 2.37 11.79 -5.25
CA HIS A 16 1.72 11.84 -3.92
C HIS A 16 2.70 11.67 -2.72
N PRO A 17 3.53 12.69 -2.39
CA PRO A 17 4.61 12.59 -1.39
C PRO A 17 4.14 12.28 0.04
N ARG A 18 2.86 12.56 0.40
CA ARG A 18 2.27 12.18 1.70
C ARG A 18 1.78 10.73 1.73
N VAL A 19 1.32 10.17 0.60
CA VAL A 19 1.09 8.72 0.44
C VAL A 19 2.41 7.98 0.42
N TRP A 20 3.47 8.54 -0.19
CA TRP A 20 4.84 8.08 0.05
C TRP A 20 5.12 8.02 1.56
N ALA A 21 4.70 8.98 2.36
CA ALA A 21 4.98 8.96 3.79
C ALA A 21 4.29 7.82 4.61
N THR A 22 3.33 7.10 4.04
CA THR A 22 2.62 5.91 4.61
C THR A 22 2.87 4.62 3.82
N VAL A 23 3.00 4.70 2.49
CA VAL A 23 3.27 3.61 1.53
C VAL A 23 4.76 3.34 1.39
N ILE A 24 5.64 4.36 1.47
CA ILE A 24 7.08 4.18 1.62
C ILE A 24 7.26 3.20 2.75
N PRO A 25 7.06 3.52 4.05
CA PRO A 25 7.50 2.66 5.16
C PRO A 25 7.11 1.19 5.03
N LEU A 26 5.96 0.85 4.40
CA LEU A 26 5.54 -0.54 4.15
C LEU A 26 6.20 -1.20 2.92
N VAL A 27 6.24 -0.55 1.75
CA VAL A 27 6.99 -1.02 0.55
C VAL A 27 8.49 -1.09 0.82
N THR A 28 8.93 -0.18 1.65
CA THR A 28 10.26 0.06 2.17
C THR A 28 10.62 -0.90 3.28
N LEU A 29 9.64 -1.42 4.02
CA LEU A 29 9.79 -2.57 4.92
C LEU A 29 10.07 -3.83 4.12
N VAL A 30 9.37 -4.01 2.99
CA VAL A 30 9.60 -5.13 2.08
C VAL A 30 11.00 -5.06 1.50
N LEU A 31 11.39 -3.87 1.04
CA LEU A 31 12.72 -3.58 0.54
C LEU A 31 13.80 -3.71 1.66
N ALA A 32 13.58 -3.14 2.85
CA ALA A 32 14.52 -3.17 3.98
C ALA A 32 14.70 -4.55 4.61
N ALA A 33 13.63 -5.36 4.68
CA ALA A 33 13.71 -6.76 5.11
C ALA A 33 14.58 -7.60 4.15
N LEU A 34 14.52 -7.28 2.85
CA LEU A 34 15.43 -7.82 1.83
C LEU A 34 16.82 -7.16 1.88
N ALA A 35 17.01 -6.08 2.64
CA ALA A 35 18.26 -5.31 2.65
C ALA A 35 19.07 -5.40 3.95
N THR A 36 18.63 -6.17 4.96
CA THR A 36 19.45 -6.39 6.15
C THR A 36 20.66 -7.27 5.81
N SER A 37 21.76 -6.60 5.45
CA SER A 37 23.19 -6.95 5.31
C SER A 37 23.65 -8.30 4.72
N GLN A 38 22.84 -9.35 4.71
CA GLN A 38 23.16 -10.66 4.12
C GLN A 38 22.44 -10.90 2.78
N PHE A 39 21.51 -10.02 2.39
CA PHE A 39 20.65 -10.17 1.20
C PHE A 39 20.77 -9.06 0.14
N VAL A 40 21.52 -7.99 0.40
CA VAL A 40 21.92 -7.05 -0.65
C VAL A 40 23.17 -7.64 -1.30
N PRO A 41 23.10 -8.29 -2.48
CA PRO A 41 24.31 -8.70 -3.16
C PRO A 41 25.23 -7.47 -3.29
N PRO A 42 26.53 -7.58 -2.99
CA PRO A 42 27.45 -6.43 -3.01
C PRO A 42 27.51 -5.74 -4.38
N THR A 43 27.01 -6.43 -5.42
CA THR A 43 26.83 -5.98 -6.80
C THR A 43 25.67 -5.00 -7.00
N LEU A 44 24.80 -4.76 -6.01
CA LEU A 44 23.72 -3.78 -6.13
C LEU A 44 24.29 -2.35 -6.23
N PRO A 45 23.85 -1.57 -7.23
CA PRO A 45 24.18 -0.16 -7.38
C PRO A 45 23.95 0.65 -6.10
N ARG A 46 24.88 1.57 -5.79
CA ARG A 46 24.91 2.36 -4.55
C ARG A 46 23.62 3.15 -4.28
N ASN A 47 22.95 3.62 -5.33
CA ASN A 47 21.66 4.32 -5.25
C ASN A 47 20.53 3.42 -4.71
N LEU A 48 20.49 2.14 -5.09
CA LEU A 48 19.51 1.20 -4.55
C LEU A 48 19.79 0.90 -3.07
N ARG A 49 21.06 0.71 -2.70
CA ARG A 49 21.47 0.52 -1.30
C ARG A 49 21.07 1.69 -0.40
N ASN A 50 21.31 2.92 -0.84
CA ASN A 50 20.89 4.11 -0.12
C ASN A 50 19.35 4.22 -0.01
N ALA A 51 18.63 3.82 -1.06
CA ALA A 51 17.17 3.76 -1.03
C ALA A 51 16.67 2.74 0.00
N PHE A 52 17.35 1.60 0.16
CA PHE A 52 17.07 0.58 1.17
C PHE A 52 17.36 1.03 2.62
N GLU A 53 18.41 1.81 2.84
CA GLU A 53 18.78 2.32 4.18
C GLU A 53 17.89 3.49 4.63
N ALA A 54 17.63 4.45 3.73
CA ALA A 54 16.65 5.51 3.96
C ALA A 54 15.27 4.91 4.24
N ALA A 55 15.03 3.77 3.63
CA ALA A 55 13.83 3.01 3.80
C ALA A 55 13.64 2.46 5.23
N ASP A 56 14.60 1.68 5.73
CA ASP A 56 14.51 1.11 7.07
C ASP A 56 14.40 2.23 8.15
N HIS A 57 15.09 3.34 7.95
CA HIS A 57 15.00 4.51 8.83
C HIS A 57 13.59 5.14 8.85
N GLN A 58 12.90 5.20 7.72
CA GLN A 58 11.55 5.75 7.62
C GLN A 58 10.48 4.80 8.21
N ALA A 59 10.66 3.49 8.05
CA ALA A 59 9.82 2.47 8.68
C ALA A 59 9.90 2.50 10.22
N ASN A 60 11.08 2.79 10.78
CA ASN A 60 11.29 2.81 12.23
C ASN A 60 10.90 4.15 12.89
N SER A 61 10.78 5.25 12.14
CA SER A 61 10.52 6.61 12.68
C SER A 61 9.02 6.98 12.80
N ARG A 62 8.11 6.18 12.25
CA ARG A 62 6.65 6.43 12.35
C ARG A 62 5.95 5.24 12.98
N HIS A 63 5.47 5.41 14.22
CA HIS A 63 4.92 4.39 15.12
C HIS A 63 3.70 3.58 14.62
N LEU A 64 3.21 3.80 13.39
CA LEU A 64 1.96 3.20 12.92
C LEU A 64 2.01 1.66 12.79
N TYR A 65 3.20 1.03 12.78
CA TYR A 65 3.34 -0.39 12.47
C TYR A 65 4.44 -1.12 13.24
N ALA A 66 4.98 -0.61 14.34
CA ALA A 66 6.22 -1.14 14.95
C ALA A 66 6.17 -2.66 15.27
N ALA A 67 5.06 -3.17 15.80
CA ALA A 67 4.90 -4.60 16.11
C ALA A 67 4.58 -5.45 14.87
N GLU A 68 3.69 -4.98 13.98
CA GLU A 68 3.37 -5.66 12.70
C GLU A 68 4.62 -5.74 11.80
N SER A 69 5.45 -4.69 11.81
CA SER A 69 6.73 -4.58 11.12
C SER A 69 7.71 -5.68 11.50
N VAL A 70 7.88 -6.00 12.79
CA VAL A 70 8.81 -7.06 13.22
C VAL A 70 8.40 -8.42 12.67
N ALA A 71 7.11 -8.76 12.75
CA ALA A 71 6.61 -10.05 12.26
C ALA A 71 6.70 -10.15 10.73
N VAL A 72 6.32 -9.09 10.01
CA VAL A 72 6.45 -9.00 8.55
C VAL A 72 7.93 -9.12 8.12
N LYS A 73 8.86 -8.44 8.81
CA LYS A 73 10.31 -8.56 8.56
C LYS A 73 10.79 -10.01 8.74
N ALA A 74 10.30 -10.72 9.76
CA ALA A 74 10.67 -12.12 9.99
C ALA A 74 10.20 -13.04 8.86
N ASP A 75 8.95 -12.89 8.40
CA ASP A 75 8.40 -13.71 7.31
C ASP A 75 9.08 -13.39 5.96
N LEU A 76 9.39 -12.12 5.68
CA LEU A 76 10.16 -11.75 4.49
C LEU A 76 11.59 -12.28 4.51
N ARG A 77 12.25 -12.37 5.67
CA ARG A 77 13.57 -13.00 5.80
C ARG A 77 13.51 -14.50 5.50
N ARG A 78 12.44 -15.18 5.86
CA ARG A 78 12.23 -16.60 5.49
C ARG A 78 12.14 -16.77 3.98
N LEU A 79 11.34 -15.93 3.32
CA LEU A 79 11.21 -15.92 1.87
C LEU A 79 12.56 -15.65 1.19
N ALA A 80 13.31 -14.68 1.72
CA ALA A 80 14.64 -14.36 1.26
C ALA A 80 15.55 -15.59 1.38
N ALA A 81 15.67 -16.19 2.58
CA ALA A 81 16.52 -17.36 2.85
C ALA A 81 16.29 -18.50 1.85
N ALA A 82 15.02 -18.81 1.58
CA ALA A 82 14.66 -19.82 0.59
C ALA A 82 15.15 -19.50 -0.83
N ALA A 83 15.05 -18.24 -1.26
CA ALA A 83 15.59 -17.82 -2.56
C ALA A 83 17.12 -17.93 -2.62
N GLN A 84 17.84 -17.67 -1.51
CA GLN A 84 19.29 -17.87 -1.42
C GLN A 84 19.70 -19.34 -1.51
N GLU A 85 18.96 -20.19 -0.83
CA GLU A 85 19.14 -21.65 -0.85
C GLU A 85 18.69 -22.28 -2.17
N LYS A 86 18.11 -21.46 -3.08
CA LYS A 86 17.49 -21.90 -4.35
C LYS A 86 16.36 -22.90 -4.15
N SER A 87 15.75 -22.93 -2.96
CA SER A 87 14.56 -23.76 -2.71
C SER A 87 13.30 -23.14 -3.32
N ILE A 88 13.34 -21.84 -3.64
CA ILE A 88 12.38 -21.18 -4.53
C ILE A 88 13.13 -20.45 -5.64
N ASP A 89 12.53 -20.32 -6.82
CA ASP A 89 13.11 -19.56 -7.92
C ASP A 89 12.82 -18.05 -7.81
N TYR A 90 13.41 -17.28 -8.73
CA TYR A 90 13.23 -15.84 -8.81
C TYR A 90 11.78 -15.43 -9.07
N GLN A 91 11.04 -16.17 -9.91
CA GLN A 91 9.66 -15.83 -10.27
C GLN A 91 8.71 -16.06 -9.09
N GLN A 92 8.91 -17.14 -8.34
CA GLN A 92 8.17 -17.43 -7.10
C GLN A 92 8.41 -16.36 -6.04
N CYS A 93 9.68 -15.97 -5.86
CA CYS A 93 10.04 -14.89 -4.94
C CYS A 93 9.44 -13.54 -5.37
N GLU A 94 9.52 -13.19 -6.66
CA GLU A 94 8.93 -11.97 -7.21
C GLU A 94 7.40 -11.94 -7.04
N ALA A 95 6.72 -13.05 -7.32
CA ALA A 95 5.28 -13.18 -7.15
C ALA A 95 4.87 -13.00 -5.68
N ALA A 96 5.59 -13.62 -4.75
CA ALA A 96 5.36 -13.45 -3.32
C ALA A 96 5.55 -12.00 -2.86
N ILE A 97 6.64 -11.35 -3.29
CA ILE A 97 6.91 -9.93 -2.99
C ILE A 97 5.80 -9.04 -3.56
N ARG A 98 5.33 -9.33 -4.78
CA ARG A 98 4.22 -8.59 -5.42
C ARG A 98 2.94 -8.70 -4.60
N GLN A 99 2.59 -9.89 -4.13
CA GLN A 99 1.41 -10.10 -3.29
C GLN A 99 1.54 -9.41 -1.93
N VAL A 100 2.71 -9.49 -1.29
CA VAL A 100 2.96 -8.77 -0.03
C VAL A 100 2.77 -7.26 -0.26
N ARG A 101 3.31 -6.72 -1.35
CA ARG A 101 3.14 -5.30 -1.70
C ARG A 101 1.66 -4.92 -1.84
N ILE A 102 0.86 -5.76 -2.49
CA ILE A 102 -0.59 -5.55 -2.63
C ILE A 102 -1.26 -5.44 -1.25
N VAL A 103 -1.01 -6.38 -0.34
CA VAL A 103 -1.55 -6.37 1.03
C VAL A 103 -1.18 -5.08 1.75
N MET A 104 0.08 -4.67 1.63
CA MET A 104 0.57 -3.45 2.26
C MET A 104 -0.07 -2.19 1.69
N MET A 105 -0.29 -2.14 0.37
CA MET A 105 -0.96 -1.01 -0.28
C MET A 105 -2.43 -0.92 0.14
N GLU A 106 -3.15 -2.04 0.21
CA GLU A 106 -4.56 -2.07 0.62
C GLU A 106 -4.73 -1.50 2.03
N VAL A 107 -3.84 -1.90 2.95
CA VAL A 107 -3.81 -1.35 4.32
C VAL A 107 -3.41 0.12 4.34
N ALA A 108 -2.41 0.50 3.56
CA ALA A 108 -1.94 1.89 3.52
C ALA A 108 -3.03 2.85 3.02
N ILE A 109 -3.78 2.47 1.98
CA ILE A 109 -4.88 3.27 1.44
C ILE A 109 -6.00 3.36 2.48
N SER A 110 -6.49 2.21 2.94
CA SER A 110 -7.65 2.17 3.84
C SER A 110 -7.40 2.82 5.20
N ARG A 111 -6.30 2.45 5.89
CA ARG A 111 -5.94 3.05 7.20
C ARG A 111 -5.42 4.48 7.06
N GLY A 112 -4.70 4.79 5.97
CA GLY A 112 -4.18 6.14 5.74
C GLY A 112 -5.30 7.15 5.56
N LEU A 113 -6.29 6.86 4.72
CA LEU A 113 -7.45 7.73 4.51
C LEU A 113 -8.29 7.83 5.78
N ALA A 114 -8.52 6.72 6.50
CA ALA A 114 -9.24 6.74 7.77
C ALA A 114 -8.52 7.61 8.81
N GLN A 115 -7.20 7.47 8.95
CA GLN A 115 -6.40 8.29 9.86
C GLN A 115 -6.45 9.77 9.48
N SER A 116 -6.41 10.11 8.19
CA SER A 116 -6.45 11.49 7.72
C SER A 116 -7.82 12.15 7.94
N TYR A 117 -8.91 11.42 7.75
CA TYR A 117 -10.24 12.02 7.69
C TYR A 117 -11.12 11.74 8.90
N PHE A 118 -11.08 10.53 9.47
CA PHE A 118 -11.93 10.20 10.62
C PHE A 118 -11.43 10.82 11.93
N THR A 119 -10.15 11.17 12.02
CA THR A 119 -9.58 11.81 13.21
C THR A 119 -9.91 13.30 13.29
N THR A 120 -10.17 13.95 12.16
CA THR A 120 -10.46 15.38 12.07
C THR A 120 -11.94 15.68 11.81
N SER A 121 -12.72 14.70 11.33
CA SER A 121 -14.16 14.80 11.10
C SER A 121 -15.00 14.73 12.38
N SER A 122 -16.17 15.35 12.36
CA SER A 122 -17.19 15.25 13.42
C SER A 122 -18.30 14.22 13.15
N ILE A 123 -18.18 13.41 12.09
CA ILE A 123 -19.10 12.30 11.82
C ILE A 123 -19.15 11.30 13.00
N SER A 124 -20.27 10.62 13.14
CA SER A 124 -20.52 9.66 14.23
C SER A 124 -19.59 8.44 14.16
N ASP A 125 -19.46 7.72 15.28
CA ASP A 125 -18.66 6.50 15.33
C ASP A 125 -19.24 5.40 14.43
N GLU A 126 -20.56 5.33 14.30
CA GLU A 126 -21.25 4.45 13.36
C GLU A 126 -20.86 4.77 11.90
N GLU A 127 -20.82 6.05 11.54
CA GLU A 127 -20.38 6.50 10.21
C GLU A 127 -18.90 6.20 9.98
N LYS A 128 -18.03 6.30 10.99
CA LYS A 128 -16.61 5.93 10.89
C LYS A 128 -16.42 4.44 10.67
N VAL A 129 -17.22 3.60 11.33
CA VAL A 129 -17.18 2.14 11.12
C VAL A 129 -17.63 1.78 9.71
N ALA A 130 -18.75 2.34 9.25
CA ALA A 130 -19.26 2.14 7.89
C ALA A 130 -18.27 2.67 6.83
N GLY A 131 -17.77 3.89 7.00
CA GLY A 131 -16.75 4.48 6.13
C GLY A 131 -15.46 3.68 6.13
N GLY A 132 -15.05 3.11 7.26
CA GLY A 132 -13.90 2.22 7.33
C GLY A 132 -14.07 0.97 6.45
N ASN A 133 -15.29 0.46 6.31
CA ASN A 133 -15.58 -0.63 5.38
C ASN A 133 -15.51 -0.17 3.92
N VAL A 134 -16.09 0.97 3.58
CA VAL A 134 -15.98 1.58 2.24
C VAL A 134 -14.51 1.74 1.82
N LEU A 135 -13.68 2.30 2.70
CA LEU A 135 -12.26 2.50 2.43
C LEU A 135 -11.52 1.19 2.16
N ARG A 136 -11.87 0.09 2.86
CA ARG A 136 -11.31 -1.24 2.58
C ARG A 136 -11.78 -1.76 1.23
N ARG A 137 -13.07 -1.65 0.92
CA ARG A 137 -13.64 -2.09 -0.36
C ARG A 137 -12.95 -1.38 -1.54
N TYR A 138 -12.84 -0.05 -1.46
CA TYR A 138 -12.17 0.76 -2.46
C TYR A 138 -10.68 0.41 -2.59
N ALA A 139 -9.96 0.31 -1.47
CA ALA A 139 -8.54 -0.07 -1.49
C ALA A 139 -8.33 -1.43 -2.17
N ARG A 140 -9.23 -2.38 -1.92
CA ARG A 140 -9.22 -3.70 -2.55
C ARG A 140 -9.51 -3.64 -4.05
N ALA A 141 -10.49 -2.83 -4.46
CA ALA A 141 -10.81 -2.63 -5.88
C ALA A 141 -9.59 -2.12 -6.67
N VAL A 142 -8.90 -1.12 -6.13
CA VAL A 142 -7.66 -0.57 -6.72
C VAL A 142 -6.54 -1.61 -6.76
N CYS A 143 -6.34 -2.35 -5.67
CA CYS A 143 -5.24 -3.32 -5.57
C CYS A 143 -5.47 -4.61 -6.37
N GLU A 144 -6.73 -5.00 -6.61
CA GLU A 144 -7.11 -6.09 -7.52
C GLU A 144 -7.12 -5.64 -8.99
N GLU A 145 -6.70 -4.41 -9.30
CA GLU A 145 -6.69 -3.82 -10.65
C GLU A 145 -8.08 -3.87 -11.32
N LYS A 146 -9.15 -3.78 -10.52
CA LYS A 146 -10.55 -3.80 -10.98
C LYS A 146 -11.14 -2.41 -11.22
N VAL A 147 -10.34 -1.37 -11.01
CA VAL A 147 -10.69 0.03 -11.22
C VAL A 147 -9.69 0.59 -12.20
N ASP A 148 -10.15 1.28 -13.23
CA ASP A 148 -9.26 1.91 -14.19
C ASP A 148 -8.55 3.14 -13.59
N GLU A 149 -7.53 3.59 -14.32
CA GLU A 149 -6.68 4.71 -13.89
C GLU A 149 -7.47 6.03 -13.82
N GLU A 150 -8.44 6.25 -14.71
CA GLU A 150 -9.20 7.49 -14.76
C GLU A 150 -10.13 7.62 -13.55
N THR A 151 -10.85 6.55 -13.21
CA THR A 151 -11.68 6.49 -11.99
C THR A 151 -10.85 6.67 -10.73
N THR A 152 -9.69 6.02 -10.66
CA THR A 152 -8.75 6.19 -9.53
C THR A 152 -8.28 7.65 -9.43
N LEU A 153 -7.98 8.28 -10.56
CA LEU A 153 -7.57 9.68 -10.63
C LEU A 153 -8.69 10.66 -10.26
N GLU A 154 -9.94 10.32 -10.52
CA GLU A 154 -11.07 11.14 -10.09
C GLU A 154 -11.18 11.18 -8.57
N ILE A 155 -11.13 10.01 -7.91
CA ILE A 155 -11.13 9.92 -6.45
C ILE A 155 -9.90 10.66 -5.88
N ASP A 156 -8.74 10.47 -6.49
CA ASP A 156 -7.50 11.15 -6.12
C ASP A 156 -7.62 12.68 -6.17
N ARG A 157 -8.25 13.23 -7.21
CA ARG A 157 -8.50 14.68 -7.33
C ARG A 157 -9.43 15.21 -6.24
N ARG A 158 -10.34 14.39 -5.70
CA ARG A 158 -11.22 14.79 -4.59
C ARG A 158 -10.46 14.87 -3.26
N VAL A 159 -9.48 13.97 -3.05
CA VAL A 159 -8.67 13.89 -1.82
C VAL A 159 -7.43 14.78 -1.82
N THR A 160 -7.05 15.33 -2.98
CA THR A 160 -5.87 16.17 -3.15
C THR A 160 -6.20 17.61 -3.53
N ARG A 161 -5.26 18.52 -3.26
CA ARG A 161 -5.23 19.91 -3.71
C ARG A 161 -3.88 20.19 -4.36
N LEU A 162 -3.88 20.93 -5.46
CA LEU A 162 -2.65 21.45 -6.05
C LEU A 162 -2.18 22.69 -5.27
N ASP A 163 -0.89 22.76 -4.97
CA ASP A 163 -0.26 24.00 -4.52
C ASP A 163 0.08 24.93 -5.70
N GLY A 164 0.63 26.11 -5.40
CA GLY A 164 1.02 27.09 -6.41
C GLY A 164 2.14 26.64 -7.35
N GLU A 165 2.80 25.52 -7.04
CA GLU A 165 3.86 24.91 -7.85
C GLU A 165 3.35 23.71 -8.66
N GLY A 166 2.07 23.36 -8.54
CA GLY A 166 1.46 22.22 -9.20
C GLY A 166 1.72 20.89 -8.50
N ASN A 167 2.24 20.88 -7.26
CA ASN A 167 2.37 19.66 -6.48
C ASN A 167 1.04 19.30 -5.83
N ARG A 168 0.70 18.01 -5.81
CA ARG A 168 -0.50 17.51 -5.11
C ARG A 168 -0.21 17.27 -3.64
N HIS A 169 -1.09 17.80 -2.81
CA HIS A 169 -1.12 17.57 -1.37
C HIS A 169 -2.46 16.99 -0.98
N PHE A 170 -2.46 16.02 -0.06
CA PHE A 170 -3.71 15.60 0.56
C PHE A 170 -4.35 16.78 1.26
N ARG A 171 -5.66 16.92 1.07
CA ARG A 171 -6.47 17.84 1.86
C ARG A 171 -6.33 17.47 3.34
N GLU A 172 -6.04 18.46 4.17
CA GLU A 172 -5.81 18.23 5.60
C GLU A 172 -7.12 18.11 6.37
N THR A 173 -8.18 18.73 5.85
CA THR A 173 -9.52 18.70 6.42
C THR A 173 -10.56 18.48 5.33
N PHE A 174 -11.64 17.81 5.72
CA PHE A 174 -12.85 17.65 4.92
C PHE A 174 -14.03 18.12 5.76
N PRO A 175 -14.89 18.99 5.23
CA PRO A 175 -16.23 19.14 5.78
C PRO A 175 -16.94 17.78 5.79
N ASP A 176 -17.73 17.50 6.83
CA ASP A 176 -18.38 16.19 6.99
C ASP A 176 -19.26 15.81 5.78
N GLU A 177 -19.93 16.78 5.15
CA GLU A 177 -20.72 16.56 3.93
C GLU A 177 -19.83 16.10 2.76
N GLU A 178 -18.71 16.78 2.52
CA GLU A 178 -17.77 16.37 1.47
C GLU A 178 -17.11 15.02 1.76
N LEU A 179 -16.91 14.67 3.04
CA LEU A 179 -16.41 13.35 3.42
C LEU A 179 -17.44 12.26 3.12
N ARG A 180 -18.72 12.50 3.40
CA ARG A 180 -19.81 11.56 3.04
C ARG A 180 -19.90 11.38 1.52
N ASP A 181 -19.81 12.46 0.76
CA ASP A 181 -19.81 12.41 -0.70
C ASP A 181 -18.61 11.64 -1.26
N LEU A 182 -17.43 11.82 -0.65
CA LEU A 182 -16.23 11.05 -1.00
C LEU A 182 -16.42 9.56 -0.73
N LEU A 183 -16.94 9.20 0.46
CA LEU A 183 -17.20 7.81 0.82
C LEU A 183 -18.23 7.19 -0.12
N ALA A 184 -19.33 7.90 -0.44
CA ALA A 184 -20.33 7.42 -1.39
C ALA A 184 -19.71 7.15 -2.78
N ALA A 185 -18.84 8.04 -3.26
CA ALA A 185 -18.15 7.83 -4.54
C ALA A 185 -17.21 6.62 -4.51
N MET A 186 -16.43 6.45 -3.43
CA MET A 186 -15.57 5.28 -3.26
C MET A 186 -16.35 3.97 -3.17
N ASP A 187 -17.52 4.00 -2.53
CA ASP A 187 -18.38 2.82 -2.40
C ASP A 187 -18.97 2.40 -3.74
N ALA A 188 -19.44 3.35 -4.54
CA ALA A 188 -19.93 3.11 -5.90
C ALA A 188 -18.84 2.50 -6.80
N VAL A 189 -17.61 3.01 -6.72
CA VAL A 189 -16.46 2.43 -7.45
C VAL A 189 -16.22 0.97 -7.04
N ALA A 190 -16.30 0.67 -5.74
CA ALA A 190 -16.10 -0.69 -5.26
C ALA A 190 -17.26 -1.62 -5.63
N GLU A 191 -18.49 -1.11 -5.67
CA GLU A 191 -19.67 -1.84 -6.15
C GLU A 191 -19.54 -2.20 -7.63
N GLU A 192 -19.18 -1.23 -8.48
CA GLU A 192 -18.98 -1.45 -9.92
C GLU A 192 -17.84 -2.45 -10.19
N ALA A 193 -16.78 -2.40 -9.37
CA ALA A 193 -15.70 -3.38 -9.39
C ALA A 193 -16.11 -4.78 -8.86
N GLY A 194 -17.35 -4.96 -8.40
CA GLY A 194 -17.85 -6.23 -7.86
C GLY A 194 -17.17 -6.65 -6.55
N ILE A 195 -16.66 -5.69 -5.77
CA ILE A 195 -16.12 -5.97 -4.43
C ILE A 195 -17.29 -6.20 -3.47
N PRO A 196 -17.28 -7.29 -2.67
CA PRO A 196 -18.35 -7.59 -1.72
C PRO A 196 -18.66 -6.41 -0.78
N GLU A 197 -19.93 -6.27 -0.40
CA GLU A 197 -20.42 -5.20 0.49
C GLU A 197 -19.69 -5.17 1.82
N THR A 198 -19.24 -6.32 2.32
CA THR A 198 -18.42 -6.40 3.53
C THR A 198 -17.06 -7.01 3.22
N VAL A 199 -16.01 -6.25 3.52
CA VAL A 199 -14.62 -6.74 3.44
C VAL A 199 -14.04 -6.77 4.84
N ALA A 200 -13.58 -7.96 5.24
CA ALA A 200 -12.95 -8.17 6.53
C ALA A 200 -11.70 -7.28 6.68
N PRO A 201 -11.42 -6.76 7.89
CA PRO A 201 -10.16 -6.10 8.17
C PRO A 201 -8.97 -7.00 7.84
N ILE A 202 -7.92 -6.43 7.26
CA ILE A 202 -6.70 -7.15 6.93
C ILE A 202 -5.83 -7.26 8.19
N ASP A 203 -5.58 -8.50 8.62
CA ASP A 203 -4.44 -8.82 9.47
C ASP A 203 -3.19 -8.94 8.59
N VAL A 204 -2.38 -7.88 8.56
CA VAL A 204 -1.17 -7.80 7.73
C VAL A 204 -0.23 -8.94 8.04
N LYS A 205 -0.01 -9.24 9.32
CA LYS A 205 0.92 -10.28 9.76
C LYS A 205 0.44 -11.64 9.25
N GLN A 206 -0.82 -11.98 9.49
CA GLN A 206 -1.38 -13.26 9.06
C GLN A 206 -1.34 -13.39 7.54
N ARG A 207 -1.71 -12.33 6.81
CA ARG A 207 -1.78 -12.36 5.35
C ARG A 207 -0.41 -12.48 4.70
N VAL A 208 0.58 -11.74 5.20
CA VAL A 208 1.98 -11.85 4.73
C VAL A 208 2.52 -13.25 5.03
N ARG A 209 2.29 -13.77 6.24
CA ARG A 209 2.69 -15.14 6.59
C ARG A 209 2.11 -16.17 5.64
N GLN A 210 0.81 -16.08 5.35
CA GLN A 210 0.15 -16.99 4.41
C GLN A 210 0.81 -16.95 3.02
N ILE A 211 1.12 -15.76 2.50
CA ILE A 211 1.79 -15.62 1.20
C ILE A 211 3.17 -16.31 1.24
N VAL A 212 3.95 -16.08 2.29
CA VAL A 212 5.27 -16.69 2.46
C VAL A 212 5.14 -18.22 2.58
N ASP A 213 4.28 -18.72 3.47
CA ASP A 213 4.09 -20.15 3.70
C ASP A 213 3.63 -20.87 2.41
N GLN A 214 2.71 -20.28 1.65
CA GLN A 214 2.26 -20.82 0.36
C GLN A 214 3.38 -20.86 -0.68
N THR A 215 4.25 -19.86 -0.70
CA THR A 215 5.38 -19.82 -1.62
C THR A 215 6.41 -20.91 -1.26
N LEU A 216 6.71 -21.04 0.02
CA LEU A 216 7.69 -22.01 0.53
C LEU A 216 7.19 -23.46 0.47
N ALA A 217 5.87 -23.69 0.43
CA ALA A 217 5.28 -25.02 0.29
C ALA A 217 5.41 -25.60 -1.13
N ASN A 218 5.80 -24.80 -2.13
CA ASN A 218 5.97 -25.21 -3.51
C ASN A 218 7.42 -25.01 -3.97
N PRO A 219 8.39 -25.78 -3.43
CA PRO A 219 9.80 -25.60 -3.79
C PRO A 219 10.07 -25.99 -5.25
N VAL A 220 11.16 -25.45 -5.80
CA VAL A 220 11.69 -25.88 -7.10
C VAL A 220 12.34 -27.26 -6.91
N ASP A 221 11.95 -28.24 -7.72
CA ASP A 221 12.59 -29.57 -7.78
C ASP A 221 14.05 -29.51 -8.27
#